data_AF-A0A521YQK8-F1
#
_entry.id   AF-A0A521YQK8-F1
#
_cell.length_a   1.000
_cell.length_b   1.000
_cell.length_c   1.000
_cell.angle_alpha   90.00
_cell.angle_beta   90.00
_cell.angle_gamma   90.00
#
_symmetry.space_group_name_H-M   'P 1'
#
loop_
_entity.id
_entity.type
_entity.pdbx_description
1 polymer ?
#
loop_
_entity_poly.entity_id
_entity_poly.type
_entity_poly.pdbx_seq_one_letter_code
_entity_poly.pdbx_strand_id
1 'polypeptide(L)'
;MDESDRSSCANQARRQLSGNDRQHQVKAGHLDSFDSTTGLLDRKTFDARLTENFAAAQSENTPLGLIFVDVDRFKKVNDEQGHQKGDQILAEIARRLSACAKGKAMVYRYGGEELVIVLQNHDLNETVVFAERCRVALEREPMDGLSITASFGVSVFPNIASSCEHLIETADKAMYDAKNRGRNLVRYFGEPPPEPTAKTRVPARKPPEAGKLTEDQLREMRQLYFRHRVIECPNDGAYMRAFERNEVGKATTTVIAHCPQCGLQVEF
;
A
#
# COMPACT_ATOMS: atom_id res chain seq x y z
N MET A 1 15.31 -15.76 -10.64
CA MET A 1 15.94 -14.76 -9.78
C MET A 1 16.39 -15.51 -8.54
N ASP A 2 17.70 -15.55 -8.32
CA ASP A 2 18.39 -16.46 -7.40
C ASP A 2 18.15 -16.14 -5.92
N GLU A 3 18.06 -17.18 -5.10
CA GLU A 3 17.94 -17.13 -3.62
C GLU A 3 19.13 -16.46 -2.92
N SER A 4 20.24 -16.17 -3.63
CA SER A 4 21.47 -15.61 -3.05
C SER A 4 21.39 -14.15 -2.63
N ASP A 5 20.41 -13.37 -3.12
CA ASP A 5 20.32 -11.92 -2.87
C ASP A 5 19.44 -11.54 -1.66
N ARG A 6 18.80 -12.51 -1.00
CA ARG A 6 18.04 -12.30 0.25
C ARG A 6 18.95 -12.15 1.48
N SER A 7 20.25 -12.46 1.36
CA SER A 7 21.20 -12.51 2.46
C SER A 7 21.88 -11.17 2.81
N SER A 8 21.63 -10.08 2.07
CA SER A 8 22.30 -8.78 2.28
C SER A 8 21.97 -8.15 3.64
N CYS A 9 20.69 -8.19 4.05
CA CYS A 9 20.23 -7.65 5.33
C CYS A 9 20.82 -8.43 6.53
N ALA A 10 20.95 -9.76 6.40
CA ALA A 10 21.51 -10.64 7.44
C ALA A 10 23.01 -10.41 7.72
N ASN A 11 23.76 -9.93 6.72
CA ASN A 11 25.20 -9.72 6.84
C ASN A 11 25.57 -8.38 7.49
N GLN A 12 24.69 -7.37 7.44
CA GLN A 12 24.90 -6.10 8.12
C GLN A 12 24.61 -6.17 9.62
N ALA A 13 23.59 -6.94 10.04
CA ALA A 13 23.25 -7.10 11.46
C ALA A 13 24.32 -7.88 12.26
N ARG A 14 25.00 -8.87 11.65
CA ARG A 14 26.00 -9.71 12.33
C ARG A 14 27.35 -9.01 12.59
N ARG A 15 27.67 -7.92 11.90
CA ARG A 15 28.97 -7.23 12.06
C ARG A 15 29.04 -6.25 13.25
N GLN A 16 27.96 -6.06 14.01
CA GLN A 16 27.91 -5.04 15.07
C GLN A 16 28.04 -5.58 16.51
N LEU A 17 28.21 -6.90 16.73
CA LEU A 17 28.22 -7.49 18.08
C LEU A 17 29.62 -7.80 18.66
N SER A 18 30.70 -7.30 18.07
CA SER A 18 32.05 -7.46 18.61
C SER A 18 32.82 -6.15 18.57
N GLY A 19 32.79 -5.37 19.64
CA GLY A 19 33.67 -4.20 19.78
C GLY A 19 33.15 -3.15 20.75
N ASN A 20 33.68 -3.19 21.97
CA ASN A 20 33.60 -2.09 22.93
C ASN A 20 34.42 -0.92 22.37
N ASP A 21 33.80 0.15 21.87
CA ASP A 21 34.44 1.48 21.73
C ASP A 21 33.38 2.58 21.66
N ARG A 22 33.11 3.17 22.84
CA ARG A 22 32.39 4.43 22.99
C ARG A 22 33.31 5.58 22.59
N GLN A 23 33.31 6.00 21.33
CA GLN A 23 33.61 7.39 20.91
C GLN A 23 33.50 7.53 19.39
N HIS A 24 32.73 8.53 18.94
CA HIS A 24 32.51 8.93 17.54
C HIS A 24 31.65 8.02 16.64
N GLN A 25 30.36 7.83 16.97
CA GLN A 25 29.36 7.59 15.92
C GLN A 25 29.09 8.90 15.19
N VAL A 26 29.94 9.23 14.22
CA VAL A 26 29.54 10.13 13.14
C VAL A 26 28.37 9.44 12.46
N LYS A 27 27.15 10.01 12.53
CA LYS A 27 26.02 9.63 11.70
C LYS A 27 26.52 9.72 10.25
N ALA A 28 26.94 8.61 9.67
CA ALA A 28 27.21 8.53 8.25
C ALA A 28 25.85 8.73 7.59
N GLY A 29 25.57 9.97 7.16
CA GLY A 29 24.39 10.25 6.36
C GLY A 29 24.46 9.34 5.14
N HIS A 30 23.59 8.34 5.08
CA HIS A 30 23.44 7.56 3.86
C HIS A 30 23.07 8.54 2.75
N LEU A 31 23.91 8.61 1.72
CA LEU A 31 23.57 9.36 0.51
C LEU A 31 22.43 8.60 -0.16
N ASP A 32 21.25 9.22 -0.19
CA ASP A 32 20.12 8.72 -0.94
C ASP A 32 20.53 8.54 -2.40
N SER A 33 20.28 7.34 -2.92
CA SER A 33 20.41 7.02 -4.33
C SER A 33 19.05 6.73 -4.93
N PHE A 34 18.91 7.10 -6.20
CA PHE A 34 17.66 7.05 -6.93
C PHE A 34 17.79 6.10 -8.12
N ASP A 35 16.71 5.37 -8.38
CA ASP A 35 16.57 4.56 -9.57
C ASP A 35 16.34 5.46 -10.80
N SER A 36 17.08 5.20 -11.88
CA SER A 36 17.09 6.03 -13.07
C SER A 36 15.81 5.92 -13.92
N THR A 37 15.10 4.79 -13.86
CA THR A 37 13.85 4.59 -14.61
C THR A 37 12.68 5.28 -13.93
N THR A 38 12.55 5.12 -12.62
CA THR A 38 11.36 5.51 -11.86
C THR A 38 11.52 6.81 -11.10
N GLY A 39 12.75 7.25 -10.84
CA GLY A 39 13.06 8.38 -9.97
C GLY A 39 12.78 8.13 -8.49
N LEU A 40 12.46 6.89 -8.10
CA LEU A 40 12.26 6.49 -6.71
C LEU A 40 13.60 6.26 -6.00
N LEU A 41 13.57 6.24 -4.67
CA LEU A 41 14.70 5.75 -3.89
C LEU A 41 14.97 4.29 -4.24
N ASP A 42 16.24 3.93 -4.37
CA ASP A 42 16.64 2.57 -4.75
C ASP A 42 16.64 1.59 -3.56
N ARG A 43 16.91 0.32 -3.87
CA ARG A 43 17.01 -0.75 -2.87
C ARG A 43 18.08 -0.50 -1.81
N LYS A 44 19.22 0.09 -2.19
CA LYS A 44 20.29 0.38 -1.24
C LYS A 44 19.83 1.39 -0.19
N THR A 45 19.10 2.42 -0.63
CA THR A 45 18.52 3.43 0.25
C THR A 45 17.39 2.85 1.09
N PHE A 46 16.57 1.96 0.52
CA PHE A 46 15.57 1.20 1.26
C PHE A 46 16.17 0.40 2.41
N ASP A 47 17.19 -0.45 2.14
CA ASP A 47 17.79 -1.33 3.14
C ASP A 47 18.37 -0.52 4.33
N ALA A 48 19.06 0.59 4.03
CA ALA A 48 19.61 1.49 5.03
C ALA A 48 18.51 2.16 5.88
N ARG A 49 17.53 2.78 5.23
CA ARG A 49 16.46 3.52 5.93
C ARG A 49 15.51 2.60 6.68
N LEU A 50 15.23 1.40 6.17
CA LEU A 50 14.34 0.47 6.86
C LEU A 50 14.95 0.03 8.20
N THR A 51 16.26 -0.23 8.23
CA THR A 51 16.98 -0.57 9.46
C THR A 51 16.87 0.54 10.50
N GLU A 52 17.08 1.80 10.08
CA GLU A 52 16.95 2.98 10.94
C GLU A 52 15.50 3.17 11.43
N ASN A 53 14.52 3.06 10.53
CA ASN A 53 13.09 3.19 10.84
C ASN A 53 12.61 2.09 11.80
N PHE A 54 13.08 0.86 11.63
CA PHE A 54 12.73 -0.26 12.51
C PHE A 54 13.29 -0.07 13.92
N ALA A 55 14.56 0.36 14.02
CA ALA A 55 15.17 0.66 15.32
C ALA A 55 14.43 1.78 16.05
N ALA A 56 14.04 2.85 15.33
CA ALA A 56 13.23 3.93 15.88
C ALA A 56 11.86 3.42 16.37
N ALA A 57 11.11 2.71 15.51
CA ALA A 57 9.80 2.14 15.83
C ALA A 57 9.85 1.19 17.04
N GLN A 58 10.89 0.37 17.15
CA GLN A 58 11.10 -0.49 18.31
C GLN A 58 11.37 0.31 19.59
N SER A 59 12.19 1.35 19.52
CA SER A 59 12.52 2.18 20.69
C SER A 59 11.35 3.04 21.17
N GLU A 60 10.51 3.50 20.26
CA GLU A 60 9.35 4.36 20.52
C GLU A 60 8.06 3.53 20.75
N ASN A 61 8.14 2.22 20.55
CA ASN A 61 6.99 1.30 20.59
C ASN A 61 5.84 1.75 19.66
N THR A 62 6.20 2.19 18.45
CA THR A 62 5.27 2.65 17.42
C THR A 62 5.17 1.66 16.26
N PRO A 63 4.01 1.60 15.57
CA PRO A 63 3.86 0.72 14.42
C PRO A 63 4.75 1.11 13.22
N LEU A 64 5.26 0.11 12.51
CA LEU A 64 5.95 0.29 11.22
C LEU A 64 5.37 -0.66 10.18
N GLY A 65 4.69 -0.09 9.20
CA GLY A 65 4.11 -0.81 8.07
C GLY A 65 5.06 -0.92 6.89
N LEU A 66 5.07 -2.10 6.28
CA LEU A 66 5.81 -2.42 5.06
C LEU A 66 4.85 -3.03 4.04
N ILE A 67 4.90 -2.51 2.81
CA ILE A 67 4.10 -2.99 1.69
C ILE A 67 5.03 -3.35 0.54
N PHE A 68 5.05 -4.63 0.18
CA PHE A 68 5.63 -5.10 -1.09
C PHE A 68 4.61 -4.96 -2.20
N VAL A 69 5.06 -4.51 -3.37
CA VAL A 69 4.23 -4.27 -4.56
C VAL A 69 4.94 -4.90 -5.76
N ASP A 70 4.23 -5.74 -6.50
CA ASP A 70 4.74 -6.30 -7.75
C ASP A 70 3.72 -6.09 -8.88
N VAL A 71 4.21 -5.59 -10.00
CA VAL A 71 3.38 -5.26 -11.16
C VAL A 71 2.97 -6.54 -11.88
N ASP A 72 1.66 -6.75 -11.96
CA ASP A 72 1.12 -8.00 -12.46
C ASP A 72 1.40 -8.19 -13.95
N ARG A 73 2.02 -9.32 -14.28
CA ARG A 73 2.32 -9.72 -15.67
C ARG A 73 3.19 -8.69 -16.40
N PHE A 74 4.07 -7.96 -15.70
CA PHE A 74 4.92 -6.95 -16.32
C PHE A 74 5.84 -7.52 -17.41
N LYS A 75 6.34 -8.75 -17.24
CA LYS A 75 7.04 -9.46 -18.31
C LYS A 75 6.24 -9.52 -19.63
N LYS A 76 4.93 -9.77 -19.56
CA LYS A 76 4.07 -9.79 -20.76
C LYS A 76 4.01 -8.42 -21.43
N VAL A 77 3.96 -7.34 -20.65
CA VAL A 77 4.02 -5.96 -21.18
C VAL A 77 5.34 -5.74 -21.93
N ASN A 78 6.47 -6.15 -21.34
CA ASN A 78 7.77 -6.04 -22.00
C ASN A 78 7.85 -6.88 -23.29
N ASP A 79 7.37 -8.12 -23.24
CA ASP A 79 7.41 -9.03 -24.37
C ASP A 79 6.54 -8.54 -25.55
N GLU A 80 5.38 -7.92 -25.25
CA GLU A 80 4.43 -7.44 -26.27
C GLU A 80 4.69 -6.00 -26.75
N GLN A 81 5.22 -5.14 -25.89
CA GLN A 81 5.34 -3.69 -26.17
C GLN A 81 6.79 -3.18 -26.19
N GLY A 82 7.75 -4.05 -25.85
CA GLY A 82 9.16 -3.71 -25.74
C GLY A 82 9.54 -3.05 -24.42
N HIS A 83 10.80 -3.20 -24.03
CA HIS A 83 11.34 -2.69 -22.76
C HIS A 83 11.15 -1.19 -22.56
N GLN A 84 11.27 -0.39 -23.63
CA GLN A 84 11.07 1.06 -23.53
C GLN A 84 9.64 1.42 -23.10
N LYS A 85 8.63 0.65 -23.54
CA LYS A 85 7.25 0.84 -23.07
C LYS A 85 7.11 0.38 -21.62
N GLY A 86 7.71 -0.76 -21.26
CA GLY A 86 7.76 -1.22 -19.88
C GLY A 86 8.32 -0.19 -18.92
N ASP A 87 9.44 0.45 -19.27
CA ASP A 87 10.05 1.52 -18.48
C ASP A 87 9.12 2.72 -18.29
N GLN A 88 8.39 3.13 -19.34
CA GLN A 88 7.38 4.20 -19.26
C GLN A 88 6.23 3.82 -18.31
N ILE A 89 5.73 2.59 -18.41
CA ILE A 89 4.69 2.08 -17.51
C ILE A 89 5.19 2.06 -16.07
N LEU A 90 6.42 1.60 -15.84
CA LEU A 90 6.99 1.52 -14.50
C LEU A 90 7.21 2.91 -13.89
N ALA A 91 7.65 3.89 -14.69
CA ALA A 91 7.75 5.28 -14.27
C ALA A 91 6.37 5.88 -13.89
N GLU A 92 5.32 5.55 -14.65
CA GLU A 92 3.96 6.00 -14.34
C GLU A 92 3.40 5.34 -13.05
N ILE A 93 3.67 4.06 -12.83
CA ILE A 93 3.34 3.36 -11.58
C ILE A 93 4.02 4.04 -10.40
N ALA A 94 5.33 4.29 -10.51
CA ALA A 94 6.09 5.01 -9.49
C ALA A 94 5.51 6.38 -9.18
N ARG A 95 5.09 7.14 -10.20
CA ARG A 95 4.44 8.45 -10.05
C ARG A 95 3.12 8.33 -9.29
N ARG A 96 2.26 7.37 -9.64
CA ARG A 96 0.96 7.15 -8.96
C ARG A 96 1.10 6.70 -7.52
N LEU A 97 2.04 5.80 -7.24
CA LEU A 97 2.34 5.38 -5.87
C LEU A 97 2.91 6.54 -5.04
N SER A 98 3.81 7.34 -5.62
CA SER A 98 4.35 8.54 -4.97
C SER A 98 3.26 9.56 -4.65
N ALA A 99 2.29 9.75 -5.55
CA ALA A 99 1.13 10.61 -5.31
C ALA A 99 0.28 10.10 -4.13
N CYS A 100 0.08 8.78 -4.02
CA CYS A 100 -0.62 8.17 -2.89
C CYS A 100 0.16 8.28 -1.58
N ALA A 101 1.49 8.27 -1.64
CA ALA A 101 2.40 8.29 -0.51
C ALA A 101 2.69 9.70 0.04
N LYS A 102 2.42 10.75 -0.73
CA LYS A 102 2.80 12.14 -0.38
C LYS A 102 2.44 12.52 1.06
N GLY A 103 3.46 12.78 1.87
CA GLY A 103 3.33 13.20 3.28
C GLY A 103 2.94 12.09 4.27
N LYS A 104 2.85 10.83 3.82
CA LYS A 104 2.40 9.68 4.63
C LYS A 104 3.39 8.51 4.61
N ALA A 105 4.07 8.29 3.49
CA ALA A 105 4.88 7.11 3.25
C ALA A 105 6.08 7.43 2.36
N MET A 106 7.05 6.52 2.34
CA MET A 106 8.18 6.55 1.41
C MET A 106 8.07 5.38 0.44
N VAL A 107 8.34 5.63 -0.85
CA VAL A 107 8.26 4.62 -1.92
C VAL A 107 9.65 4.38 -2.49
N TYR A 108 9.97 3.11 -2.68
CA TYR A 108 11.27 2.63 -3.14
C TYR A 108 11.08 1.70 -4.33
N ARG A 109 12.04 1.68 -5.26
CA ARG A 109 12.17 0.59 -6.22
C ARG A 109 13.07 -0.49 -5.63
N TYR A 110 12.52 -1.67 -5.44
CA TYR A 110 13.25 -2.80 -4.84
C TYR A 110 14.05 -3.57 -5.88
N GLY A 111 13.50 -3.79 -7.07
CA GLY A 111 14.20 -4.42 -8.18
C GLY A 111 13.25 -4.86 -9.29
N GLY A 112 13.69 -4.83 -10.55
CA GLY A 112 12.82 -5.20 -11.68
C GLY A 112 11.52 -4.40 -11.69
N GLU A 113 10.39 -5.10 -11.54
CA GLU A 113 9.02 -4.58 -11.41
C GLU A 113 8.50 -4.50 -9.96
N GLU A 114 9.36 -4.74 -8.98
CA GLU A 114 9.03 -4.73 -7.56
C GLU A 114 9.32 -3.37 -6.92
N LEU A 115 8.33 -2.87 -6.17
CA LEU A 115 8.38 -1.64 -5.41
C LEU A 115 8.04 -1.93 -3.96
N VAL A 116 8.52 -1.07 -3.06
CA VAL A 116 8.25 -1.19 -1.62
C VAL A 116 7.81 0.15 -1.06
N ILE A 117 6.84 0.11 -0.15
CA ILE A 117 6.33 1.29 0.55
C ILE A 117 6.51 1.11 2.05
N VAL A 118 7.04 2.13 2.71
CA VAL A 118 7.26 2.15 4.17
C VAL A 118 6.38 3.23 4.80
N LEU A 119 5.61 2.85 5.83
CA LEU A 119 4.74 3.72 6.60
C LEU A 119 5.11 3.69 8.09
N GLN A 120 5.51 4.83 8.64
CA GLN A 120 5.75 4.96 10.08
C GLN A 120 4.46 5.34 10.79
N ASN A 121 4.25 4.84 12.00
CA ASN A 121 3.09 5.13 12.85
C ASN A 121 1.74 4.76 12.19
N HIS A 122 1.71 3.69 11.39
CA HIS A 122 0.49 3.15 10.81
C HIS A 122 0.31 1.70 11.28
N ASP A 123 -0.84 1.40 11.87
CA ASP A 123 -1.17 0.03 12.28
C ASP A 123 -1.50 -0.86 11.06
N LEU A 124 -1.86 -2.13 11.34
CA LEU A 124 -2.21 -3.09 10.29
C LEU A 124 -3.39 -2.62 9.42
N ASN A 125 -4.45 -2.12 10.03
CA ASN A 125 -5.65 -1.70 9.31
C ASN A 125 -5.35 -0.46 8.46
N GLU A 126 -4.66 0.52 9.03
CA GLU A 126 -4.27 1.75 8.31
C GLU A 126 -3.33 1.43 7.13
N THR A 127 -2.41 0.49 7.31
CA THR A 127 -1.48 0.04 6.26
C THR A 127 -2.22 -0.71 5.15
N VAL A 128 -3.18 -1.59 5.47
CA VAL A 128 -4.01 -2.27 4.49
C VAL A 128 -4.90 -1.30 3.71
N VAL A 129 -5.53 -0.33 4.39
CA VAL A 129 -6.33 0.73 3.74
C VAL A 129 -5.47 1.56 2.79
N PHE A 130 -4.24 1.90 3.20
CA PHE A 130 -3.30 2.59 2.33
C PHE A 130 -2.94 1.75 1.10
N ALA A 131 -2.64 0.46 1.28
CA ALA A 131 -2.32 -0.46 0.20
C ALA A 131 -3.48 -0.58 -0.80
N GLU A 132 -4.73 -0.68 -0.33
CA GLU A 132 -5.92 -0.74 -1.19
C GLU A 132 -6.10 0.55 -2.00
N ARG A 133 -5.85 1.71 -1.37
CA ARG A 133 -5.87 3.00 -2.10
C ARG A 133 -4.86 3.01 -3.24
N CYS A 134 -3.65 2.52 -2.99
CA CYS A 134 -2.61 2.40 -4.02
C CYS A 134 -3.03 1.43 -5.12
N ARG A 135 -3.55 0.25 -4.75
CA ARG A 135 -4.02 -0.77 -5.71
C ARG A 135 -5.09 -0.23 -6.64
N VAL A 136 -6.11 0.42 -6.08
CA VAL A 136 -7.19 1.06 -6.85
C VAL A 136 -6.65 2.18 -7.75
N ALA A 137 -5.68 2.97 -7.29
CA ALA A 137 -5.08 4.03 -8.11
C ALA A 137 -4.31 3.50 -9.33
N LEU A 138 -3.71 2.31 -9.22
CA LEU A 138 -3.09 1.64 -10.36
C LEU A 138 -4.14 1.04 -11.31
N GLU A 139 -5.13 0.33 -10.76
CA GLU A 139 -6.17 -0.36 -11.52
C GLU A 139 -7.10 0.59 -12.30
N ARG A 140 -7.48 1.73 -11.71
CA ARG A 140 -8.59 2.56 -12.17
C ARG A 140 -8.36 3.21 -13.54
N GLU A 141 -7.14 3.66 -13.80
CA GLU A 141 -6.82 4.44 -15.00
C GLU A 141 -5.81 3.69 -15.87
N PRO A 142 -6.12 3.42 -17.15
CA PRO A 142 -5.14 2.83 -18.05
C PRO A 142 -3.84 3.65 -18.10
N MET A 143 -2.72 2.96 -18.23
CA MET A 143 -1.40 3.56 -18.41
C MET A 143 -1.04 3.37 -19.87
N ASP A 144 -1.06 4.46 -20.63
CA ASP A 144 -0.82 4.42 -22.08
C ASP A 144 -1.72 3.39 -22.82
N GLY A 145 -3.00 3.37 -22.45
CA GLY A 145 -4.00 2.46 -23.03
C GLY A 145 -3.98 1.03 -22.46
N LEU A 146 -3.02 0.68 -21.60
CA LEU A 146 -2.92 -0.65 -20.98
C LEU A 146 -3.57 -0.66 -19.59
N SER A 147 -4.37 -1.69 -19.31
CA SER A 147 -4.86 -1.95 -17.96
C SER A 147 -3.76 -2.67 -17.17
N ILE A 148 -3.20 -1.99 -16.19
CA ILE A 148 -2.11 -2.50 -15.34
C ILE A 148 -2.63 -2.66 -13.92
N THR A 149 -2.36 -3.80 -13.32
CA THR A 149 -2.65 -4.08 -11.91
C THR A 149 -1.37 -4.44 -11.18
N ALA A 150 -1.43 -4.47 -9.86
CA ALA A 150 -0.32 -4.95 -9.03
C ALA A 150 -0.84 -5.76 -7.85
N SER A 151 -0.01 -6.69 -7.39
CA SER A 151 -0.24 -7.49 -6.20
C SER A 151 0.51 -6.89 -5.02
N PHE A 152 -0.16 -6.78 -3.87
CA PHE A 152 0.34 -6.08 -2.69
C PHE A 152 0.43 -7.03 -1.50
N GLY A 153 1.57 -7.03 -0.82
CA GLY A 153 1.82 -7.79 0.41
C GLY A 153 2.13 -6.88 1.58
N VAL A 154 1.33 -6.98 2.64
CA VAL A 154 1.42 -6.11 3.81
C VAL A 154 1.99 -6.88 5.01
N SER A 155 2.91 -6.23 5.72
CA SER A 155 3.32 -6.63 7.06
C SER A 155 3.53 -5.41 7.95
N VAL A 156 3.31 -5.58 9.26
CA VAL A 156 3.43 -4.49 10.23
C VAL A 156 4.15 -4.98 11.47
N PHE A 157 5.14 -4.22 11.94
CA PHE A 157 5.70 -4.35 13.28
C PHE A 157 4.85 -3.51 14.26
N PRO A 158 4.54 -3.98 15.48
CA PRO A 158 4.83 -5.31 16.02
C PRO A 158 3.73 -6.36 15.75
N ASN A 159 2.63 -5.99 15.06
CA ASN A 159 1.43 -6.83 14.91
C ASN A 159 1.69 -8.20 14.27
N ILE A 160 2.46 -8.22 13.20
CA ILE A 160 2.78 -9.41 12.38
C ILE A 160 4.24 -9.79 12.54
N ALA A 161 5.13 -8.77 12.48
CA ALA A 161 6.57 -8.98 12.48
C ALA A 161 7.21 -8.57 13.80
N SER A 162 8.29 -9.26 14.16
CA SER A 162 9.05 -9.06 15.40
C SER A 162 10.51 -8.62 15.17
N SER A 163 10.99 -8.68 13.93
CA SER A 163 12.30 -8.19 13.51
C SER A 163 12.20 -7.52 12.13
N CYS A 164 13.23 -6.77 11.74
CA CYS A 164 13.31 -6.16 10.42
C CYS A 164 13.29 -7.24 9.31
N GLU A 165 14.03 -8.35 9.48
CA GLU A 165 14.00 -9.45 8.51
C GLU A 165 12.62 -10.10 8.44
N HIS A 166 11.97 -10.32 9.59
CA HIS A 166 10.65 -10.92 9.64
C HIS A 166 9.60 -10.02 8.96
N LEU A 167 9.74 -8.69 9.06
CA LEU A 167 8.87 -7.70 8.40
C LEU A 167 8.96 -7.80 6.87
N ILE A 168 10.17 -7.88 6.32
CA ILE A 168 10.41 -8.07 4.88
C ILE A 168 9.86 -9.43 4.43
N GLU A 169 10.20 -10.49 5.14
CA GLU A 169 9.82 -11.86 4.78
C GLU A 169 8.31 -12.06 4.75
N THR A 170 7.59 -11.54 5.74
CA THR A 170 6.13 -11.67 5.82
C THR A 170 5.41 -10.83 4.78
N ALA A 171 5.91 -9.63 4.44
CA ALA A 171 5.37 -8.82 3.36
C ALA A 171 5.57 -9.48 1.98
N ASP A 172 6.76 -10.04 1.70
CA ASP A 172 7.04 -10.80 0.47
C ASP A 172 6.10 -12.02 0.34
N LYS A 173 5.97 -12.81 1.41
CA LYS A 173 5.05 -13.95 1.46
C LYS A 173 3.60 -13.56 1.21
N ALA A 174 3.15 -12.44 1.77
CA ALA A 174 1.79 -11.94 1.56
C ALA A 174 1.57 -11.48 0.11
N MET A 175 2.56 -10.81 -0.50
CA MET A 175 2.51 -10.41 -1.92
C MET A 175 2.45 -11.64 -2.84
N TYR A 176 3.25 -12.66 -2.52
CA TYR A 176 3.24 -13.93 -3.24
C TYR A 176 1.87 -14.63 -3.12
N ASP A 177 1.23 -14.60 -1.95
CA ASP A 177 -0.15 -15.12 -1.78
C ASP A 177 -1.17 -14.33 -2.61
N ALA A 178 -1.06 -13.00 -2.68
CA ALA A 178 -1.88 -12.17 -3.56
C ALA A 178 -1.74 -12.57 -5.04
N LYS A 179 -0.50 -12.83 -5.51
CA LYS A 179 -0.24 -13.32 -6.87
C LYS A 179 -0.90 -14.67 -7.17
N ASN A 180 -0.87 -15.58 -6.20
CA ASN A 180 -1.42 -16.93 -6.35
C ASN A 180 -2.96 -16.96 -6.30
N ARG A 181 -3.58 -15.94 -5.71
CA ARG A 181 -5.04 -15.87 -5.51
C ARG A 181 -5.79 -15.02 -6.54
N GLY A 182 -5.13 -14.71 -7.65
CA GLY A 182 -5.77 -14.04 -8.78
C GLY A 182 -5.16 -12.70 -9.12
N ARG A 183 -4.15 -12.22 -8.36
CA ARG A 183 -3.49 -10.91 -8.54
C ARG A 183 -4.46 -9.74 -8.33
N ASN A 184 -3.97 -8.50 -8.45
CA ASN A 184 -4.77 -7.31 -8.19
C ASN A 184 -5.47 -7.38 -6.82
N LEU A 185 -4.71 -7.74 -5.79
CA LEU A 185 -5.19 -7.91 -4.41
C LEU A 185 -4.18 -7.33 -3.43
N VAL A 186 -4.66 -6.84 -2.29
CA VAL A 186 -3.86 -6.63 -1.09
C VAL A 186 -4.05 -7.85 -0.19
N ARG A 187 -2.95 -8.38 0.33
CA ARG A 187 -2.97 -9.41 1.38
C ARG A 187 -2.00 -9.05 2.49
N TYR A 188 -2.26 -9.51 3.71
CA TYR A 188 -1.29 -9.50 4.80
C TYR A 188 -0.93 -10.91 5.26
N PHE A 189 0.23 -11.05 5.91
CA PHE A 189 0.69 -12.36 6.36
C PHE A 189 -0.22 -12.94 7.44
N GLY A 190 -0.64 -14.19 7.26
CA GLY A 190 -1.58 -14.85 8.17
C GLY A 190 -3.04 -14.43 7.98
N GLU A 191 -3.34 -13.59 6.99
CA GLU A 191 -4.72 -13.32 6.60
C GLU A 191 -5.39 -14.65 6.24
N PRO A 192 -6.48 -15.02 6.92
CA PRO A 192 -7.19 -16.25 6.60
C PRO A 192 -7.56 -16.24 5.11
N PRO A 193 -7.63 -17.40 4.44
CA PRO A 193 -8.28 -17.47 3.15
C PRO A 193 -9.60 -16.71 3.29
N PRO A 194 -10.01 -15.88 2.31
CA PRO A 194 -11.39 -15.40 2.32
C PRO A 194 -12.22 -16.65 2.55
N GLU A 195 -12.99 -16.69 3.65
CA GLU A 195 -13.87 -17.82 3.90
C GLU A 195 -14.55 -18.08 2.56
N PRO A 196 -14.61 -19.35 2.08
CA PRO A 196 -15.40 -19.61 0.90
C PRO A 196 -16.71 -18.93 1.22
N THR A 197 -16.98 -17.86 0.48
CA THR A 197 -18.30 -17.32 0.43
C THR A 197 -19.00 -18.47 -0.28
N ALA A 198 -19.49 -19.43 0.52
CA ALA A 198 -20.86 -19.82 0.46
C ALA A 198 -21.52 -18.54 -0.01
N LYS A 199 -22.03 -18.57 -1.23
CA LYS A 199 -22.88 -17.48 -1.69
C LYS A 199 -23.88 -17.35 -0.57
N THR A 200 -23.60 -16.46 0.39
CA THR A 200 -24.57 -15.71 1.08
C THR A 200 -25.10 -14.94 -0.11
N ARG A 201 -26.05 -15.57 -0.82
CA ARG A 201 -27.37 -15.00 -0.90
C ARG A 201 -27.56 -14.39 0.47
N VAL A 202 -27.07 -13.15 0.63
CA VAL A 202 -27.66 -12.21 1.55
C VAL A 202 -29.12 -12.37 1.18
N PRO A 203 -29.92 -13.07 2.00
CA PRO A 203 -31.28 -13.44 1.60
C PRO A 203 -31.91 -12.12 1.28
N ALA A 204 -32.20 -11.85 0.00
CA ALA A 204 -32.41 -10.50 -0.56
C ALA A 204 -32.95 -9.61 0.55
N ARG A 205 -32.05 -8.93 1.27
CA ARG A 205 -32.48 -8.26 2.50
C ARG A 205 -33.31 -7.15 1.94
N LYS A 206 -34.62 -7.26 2.19
CA LYS A 206 -35.63 -6.31 1.73
C LYS A 206 -34.97 -4.94 1.87
N PRO A 207 -34.83 -4.15 0.78
CA PRO A 207 -34.21 -2.84 0.89
C PRO A 207 -34.83 -2.17 2.12
N PRO A 208 -34.04 -1.65 3.08
CA PRO A 208 -34.64 -0.84 4.13
C PRO A 208 -35.45 0.21 3.39
N GLU A 209 -36.75 0.26 3.66
CA GLU A 209 -37.68 1.18 3.02
C GLU A 209 -37.08 2.57 3.13
N ALA A 210 -36.53 3.09 2.02
CA ALA A 210 -36.02 4.45 1.85
C ALA A 210 -35.62 5.14 3.17
N GLY A 211 -34.72 4.52 3.94
CA GLY A 211 -34.34 4.99 5.26
C GLY A 211 -33.06 5.78 5.13
N LYS A 212 -33.16 7.11 5.16
CA LYS A 212 -32.01 8.03 5.18
C LYS A 212 -30.97 7.55 6.19
N LEU A 213 -29.68 7.64 5.83
CA LEU A 213 -28.60 7.42 6.79
C LEU A 213 -28.81 8.31 8.02
N THR A 214 -28.42 7.79 9.18
CA THR A 214 -28.43 8.61 10.40
C THR A 214 -27.36 9.70 10.31
N GLU A 215 -27.56 10.81 11.02
CA GLU A 215 -26.59 11.91 11.10
C GLU A 215 -25.23 11.46 11.63
N ASP A 216 -25.21 10.49 12.56
CA ASP A 216 -23.97 9.94 13.11
C ASP A 216 -23.20 9.13 12.05
N GLN A 217 -23.89 8.31 11.26
CA GLN A 217 -23.29 7.59 10.13
C GLN A 217 -22.71 8.54 9.09
N LEU A 218 -23.44 9.62 8.74
CA LEU A 218 -22.93 10.65 7.82
C LEU A 218 -21.71 11.38 8.39
N ARG A 219 -21.71 11.68 9.70
CA ARG A 219 -20.58 12.31 10.38
C ARG A 219 -19.34 11.42 10.38
N GLU A 220 -19.47 10.13 10.68
CA GLU A 220 -18.37 9.17 10.63
C GLU A 220 -17.81 9.02 9.22
N MET A 221 -18.68 8.85 8.22
CA MET A 221 -18.28 8.78 6.81
C MET A 221 -17.52 10.04 6.38
N ARG A 222 -17.98 11.22 6.81
CA ARG A 222 -17.33 12.51 6.55
C ARG A 222 -15.95 12.59 7.20
N GLN A 223 -15.83 12.20 8.47
CA GLN A 223 -14.55 12.18 9.18
C GLN A 223 -13.55 11.22 8.52
N LEU A 224 -14.02 10.02 8.15
CA LEU A 224 -13.20 9.03 7.48
C LEU A 224 -12.72 9.52 6.11
N TYR A 225 -13.60 10.18 5.35
CA TYR A 225 -13.25 10.76 4.06
C TYR A 225 -12.19 11.88 4.19
N PHE A 226 -12.41 12.86 5.06
CA PHE A 226 -11.46 13.98 5.19
C PHE A 226 -10.12 13.54 5.80
N ARG A 227 -10.11 12.49 6.63
CA ARG A 227 -8.87 11.96 7.22
C ARG A 227 -8.12 11.02 6.26
N HIS A 228 -8.82 10.10 5.61
CA HIS A 228 -8.21 8.98 4.87
C HIS A 228 -8.43 9.01 3.36
N ARG A 229 -9.32 9.88 2.85
CA ARG A 229 -9.80 9.94 1.47
C ARG A 229 -10.52 8.65 1.02
N VAL A 230 -11.16 7.98 1.98
CA VAL A 230 -11.88 6.72 1.78
C VAL A 230 -13.24 6.81 2.48
N ILE A 231 -14.26 6.19 1.88
CA ILE A 231 -15.60 6.05 2.47
C ILE A 231 -15.96 4.58 2.35
N GLU A 232 -16.36 3.97 3.45
CA GLU A 232 -16.93 2.63 3.48
C GLU A 232 -18.45 2.75 3.53
N CYS A 233 -19.13 1.90 2.76
CA CYS A 233 -20.58 1.89 2.70
C CYS A 233 -21.15 1.20 3.94
N PRO A 234 -22.01 1.87 4.73
CA PRO A 234 -22.59 1.26 5.93
C PRO A 234 -23.57 0.12 5.62
N ASN A 235 -24.04 -0.01 4.38
CA ASN A 235 -24.99 -1.05 3.99
C ASN A 235 -24.32 -2.39 3.64
N ASP A 236 -23.09 -2.37 3.13
CA ASP A 236 -22.44 -3.55 2.54
C ASP A 236 -20.92 -3.63 2.80
N GLY A 237 -20.31 -2.64 3.46
CA GLY A 237 -18.87 -2.60 3.73
C GLY A 237 -18.01 -2.29 2.49
N ALA A 238 -18.61 -1.98 1.34
CA ALA A 238 -17.84 -1.69 0.14
C ALA A 238 -17.24 -0.28 0.17
N TYR A 239 -16.04 -0.12 -0.37
CA TYR A 239 -15.46 1.20 -0.60
C TYR A 239 -16.27 1.98 -1.65
N MET A 240 -16.74 3.17 -1.27
CA MET A 240 -17.55 4.05 -2.10
C MET A 240 -16.68 4.92 -3.00
N ARG A 241 -17.17 5.19 -4.22
CA ARG A 241 -16.56 6.12 -5.16
C ARG A 241 -16.94 7.55 -4.79
N ALA A 242 -15.98 8.35 -4.34
CA ALA A 242 -16.19 9.73 -3.92
C ALA A 242 -15.68 10.74 -4.95
N PHE A 243 -16.44 11.82 -5.16
CA PHE A 243 -16.09 12.94 -6.04
C PHE A 243 -16.31 14.26 -5.31
N GLU A 244 -15.35 15.18 -5.42
CA GLU A 244 -15.49 16.54 -4.91
C GLU A 244 -16.14 17.41 -5.99
N ARG A 245 -17.24 18.07 -5.63
CA ARG A 245 -17.89 19.10 -6.44
C ARG A 245 -17.58 20.46 -5.82
N ASN A 246 -16.75 21.24 -6.51
CA ASN A 246 -16.46 22.62 -6.15
C ASN A 246 -17.40 23.55 -6.92
N GLU A 247 -18.26 24.28 -6.22
CA GLU A 247 -19.09 25.32 -6.84
C GLU A 247 -18.32 26.64 -6.90
N VAL A 248 -18.25 27.24 -8.09
CA VAL A 248 -17.57 28.53 -8.31
C VAL A 248 -18.22 29.60 -7.43
N GLY A 249 -17.46 30.14 -6.49
CA GLY A 249 -17.90 31.20 -5.58
C GLY A 249 -18.34 30.75 -4.18
N LYS A 250 -18.29 29.45 -3.84
CA LYS A 250 -18.51 28.96 -2.47
C LYS A 250 -17.24 28.38 -1.84
N ALA A 251 -17.04 28.63 -0.54
CA ALA A 251 -15.90 28.11 0.24
C ALA A 251 -16.06 26.65 0.69
N THR A 252 -17.16 25.99 0.33
CA THR A 252 -17.51 24.63 0.75
C THR A 252 -17.38 23.63 -0.40
N THR A 253 -16.49 22.66 -0.24
CA THR A 253 -16.36 21.48 -1.10
C THR A 253 -17.44 20.46 -0.73
N THR A 254 -18.26 20.08 -1.70
CA THR A 254 -19.30 19.05 -1.53
C THR A 254 -18.73 17.71 -1.96
N VAL A 255 -18.86 16.68 -1.14
CA VAL A 255 -18.38 15.32 -1.44
C VAL A 255 -19.56 14.44 -1.78
N ILE A 256 -19.60 13.92 -3.01
CA ILE A 256 -20.61 12.99 -3.47
C ILE A 256 -19.99 11.60 -3.51
N ALA A 257 -20.51 10.66 -2.73
CA ALA A 257 -20.03 9.28 -2.71
C ALA A 257 -21.10 8.28 -3.15
N HIS A 258 -20.69 7.31 -3.97
CA HIS A 258 -21.55 6.29 -4.55
C HIS A 258 -21.02 4.88 -4.27
N CYS A 259 -21.82 4.03 -3.66
CA CYS A 259 -21.49 2.62 -3.45
C CYS A 259 -21.75 1.83 -4.74
N PRO A 260 -20.75 1.13 -5.31
CA PRO A 260 -20.93 0.33 -6.52
C PRO A 260 -21.74 -0.96 -6.29
N GLN A 261 -21.95 -1.38 -5.04
CA GLN A 261 -22.61 -2.64 -4.70
C GLN A 261 -24.11 -2.47 -4.39
N CYS A 262 -24.48 -1.65 -3.39
CA CYS A 262 -25.88 -1.39 -3.09
C CYS A 262 -26.48 -0.16 -3.79
N GLY A 263 -25.68 0.64 -4.50
CA GLY A 263 -26.14 1.87 -5.16
C GLY A 263 -26.44 3.03 -4.21
N LEU A 264 -26.04 2.93 -2.93
CA LEU A 264 -26.17 4.03 -1.97
C LEU A 264 -25.42 5.25 -2.47
N GLN A 265 -26.10 6.40 -2.52
CA GLN A 265 -25.51 7.69 -2.81
C GLN A 265 -25.63 8.59 -1.58
N VAL A 266 -24.52 9.24 -1.21
CA VAL A 266 -24.45 10.17 -0.09
C VAL A 266 -23.78 11.46 -0.52
N GLU A 267 -24.21 12.57 0.08
CA GLU A 267 -23.67 13.90 -0.16
C GLU A 267 -23.44 14.56 1.21
N PHE A 268 -22.23 15.08 1.44
CA PHE A 268 -21.87 15.80 2.66
C PHE A 268 -20.75 16.82 2.46
#